data_AF-A0AA41QKG6-F1
#
_entry.id   AF-A0AA41QKG6-F1
#
_cell.length_a   1.000
_cell.length_b   1.000
_cell.length_c   1.000
_cell.angle_alpha   90.00
_cell.angle_beta   90.00
_cell.angle_gamma   90.00
#
_symmetry.space_group_name_H-M   'P 1'
#
loop_
_entity.id
_entity.type
_entity.pdbx_description
1 polymer ?
#
loop_
_entity_poly.entity_id
_entity_poly.type
_entity_poly.pdbx_seq_one_letter_code
_entity_poly.pdbx_strand_id
1 'polypeptide(L)'
;MATLPSTGANAPGKSYPHSFPIEPPRLIGGLIQHPLVSASTQVKILEVVDDTGSASVADIIAELPDHPDPVSAILVMVELRILVLEVDGVVDANTVVRRADPEPDPEDQGGRPAAPGGGSGAAASGSIISDFSVGGDTLPAPIIPDGLTRLDVAAFAPNVVVGSGAERRAFGHRVELRRPGVYALIGPSGIYIGTGGDVGQRVAIGQQPIGDIETVVVITDGNGSLGEDDARACERMLWARVADARERVLINGLPDGASVDAQRYSELEAFLGSACLALRHSGVLFTAGSARSVLAGPRQEPGRVGSLRQFNEIPPGEVLELTFGAGLVALAARQSETRWILLQGSDVRTDTVASANATTRYLRAAWRHVGLLEMAPDGRSLVATRDLIFRSCGGLTQFCTGSKGRTLESWKAIAPDGGFDPETPALIAA
;
A
#
# COMPACT_ATOMS: atom_id res chain seq x y z
N MET A 1 46.27 -3.64 -32.79
CA MET A 1 46.62 -3.85 -31.36
C MET A 1 47.04 -2.52 -30.77
N ALA A 2 46.22 -1.97 -29.89
CA ALA A 2 46.61 -0.98 -28.87
C ALA A 2 45.43 -0.88 -27.90
N THR A 3 45.51 -1.69 -26.84
CA THR A 3 44.66 -1.61 -25.65
C THR A 3 45.17 -0.45 -24.79
N LEU A 4 44.30 0.51 -24.47
CA LEU A 4 44.53 1.47 -23.39
C LEU A 4 43.61 1.07 -22.23
N PRO A 5 44.12 0.91 -20.99
CA PRO A 5 43.29 0.64 -19.83
C PRO A 5 42.63 1.93 -19.36
N SER A 6 41.32 1.89 -19.12
CA SER A 6 40.58 2.97 -18.47
C SER A 6 40.85 2.90 -16.97
N THR A 7 41.31 4.02 -16.43
CA THR A 7 41.74 4.25 -15.06
C THR A 7 40.60 4.09 -14.04
N GLY A 8 40.89 3.38 -12.95
CA GLY A 8 40.00 3.23 -11.79
C GLY A 8 39.75 4.55 -11.07
N ALA A 9 38.49 4.79 -10.75
CA ALA A 9 38.05 5.81 -9.82
C ALA A 9 37.78 5.13 -8.46
N ASN A 10 38.70 5.30 -7.51
CA ASN A 10 38.47 4.93 -6.11
C ASN A 10 37.47 5.90 -5.48
N ALA A 11 36.29 5.42 -5.08
CA ALA A 11 35.39 6.13 -4.19
C ALA A 11 35.69 5.75 -2.72
N PRO A 12 35.71 6.71 -1.78
CA PRO A 12 36.05 6.46 -0.39
C PRO A 12 34.90 5.74 0.34
N GLY A 13 35.24 4.69 1.10
CA GLY A 13 34.30 3.79 1.75
C GLY A 13 33.40 4.48 2.78
N LYS A 14 32.10 4.17 2.70
CA LYS A 14 31.09 4.45 3.73
C LYS A 14 30.82 3.17 4.51
N SER A 15 30.76 3.29 5.83
CA SER A 15 30.39 2.19 6.72
C SER A 15 28.87 2.19 6.93
N TYR A 16 28.22 1.02 6.80
CA TYR A 16 26.81 0.86 7.11
C TYR A 16 26.54 -0.36 8.02
N PRO A 17 25.51 -0.27 8.88
CA PRO A 17 25.15 -1.30 9.85
C PRO A 17 24.29 -2.39 9.20
N HIS A 18 24.50 -3.64 9.62
CA HIS A 18 23.64 -4.77 9.26
C HIS A 18 22.31 -4.68 10.02
N SER A 19 21.18 -4.59 9.30
CA SER A 19 19.85 -4.86 9.85
C SER A 19 19.26 -6.09 9.16
N PHE A 20 18.95 -7.14 9.92
CA PHE A 20 18.27 -8.34 9.41
C PHE A 20 16.74 -8.11 9.33
N PRO A 21 16.05 -8.65 8.31
CA PRO A 21 14.59 -8.56 8.22
C PRO A 21 13.93 -9.49 9.25
N ILE A 22 13.21 -8.92 10.22
CA ILE A 22 12.40 -9.65 11.21
C ILE A 22 11.03 -9.92 10.59
N GLU A 23 10.64 -11.19 10.43
CA GLU A 23 9.29 -11.58 10.00
C GLU A 23 8.30 -11.35 11.16
N PRO A 24 7.13 -10.71 10.96
CA PRO A 24 6.21 -10.41 12.05
C PRO A 24 5.61 -11.68 12.65
N PRO A 25 5.46 -11.77 13.99
CA PRO A 25 4.97 -12.97 14.65
C PRO A 25 3.51 -13.27 14.29
N ARG A 26 3.14 -14.56 14.31
CA ARG A 26 1.76 -15.02 13.99
C ARG A 26 1.28 -16.03 15.03
N LEU A 27 -0.03 -16.04 15.32
CA LEU A 27 -0.67 -17.06 16.15
C LEU A 27 -1.39 -18.08 15.26
N ILE A 28 -1.02 -19.36 15.34
CA ILE A 28 -1.63 -20.45 14.58
C ILE A 28 -2.01 -21.57 15.56
N GLY A 29 -3.29 -21.87 15.69
CA GLY A 29 -3.77 -22.93 16.60
C GLY A 29 -3.41 -22.69 18.07
N GLY A 30 -3.33 -21.43 18.49
CA GLY A 30 -2.93 -21.04 19.85
C GLY A 30 -1.42 -21.05 20.10
N LEU A 31 -0.59 -21.38 19.10
CA LEU A 31 0.86 -21.38 19.19
C LEU A 31 1.47 -20.23 18.39
N ILE A 32 2.47 -19.59 18.99
CA ILE A 32 3.20 -18.48 18.38
C ILE A 32 4.22 -19.04 17.39
N GLN A 33 4.20 -18.50 16.17
CA GLN A 33 5.18 -18.77 15.12
C GLN A 33 6.20 -17.63 15.12
N HIS A 34 7.29 -17.80 15.88
CA HIS A 34 8.40 -16.85 15.92
C HIS A 34 9.70 -17.57 16.33
N PRO A 35 10.88 -17.24 15.74
CA PRO A 35 12.15 -17.92 16.07
C PRO A 35 12.53 -17.89 17.55
N LEU A 36 12.12 -16.85 18.28
CA LEU A 36 12.37 -16.68 19.70
C LEU A 36 11.26 -17.23 20.61
N VAL A 37 10.19 -17.83 20.06
CA VAL A 37 9.10 -18.36 20.89
C VAL A 37 8.74 -19.75 20.42
N SER A 38 9.38 -20.75 21.02
CA SER A 38 8.96 -22.15 20.87
C SER A 38 7.66 -22.40 21.64
N ALA A 39 6.93 -23.47 21.31
CA ALA A 39 5.75 -23.87 22.06
C ALA A 39 6.05 -24.09 23.55
N SER A 40 7.20 -24.69 23.87
CA SER A 40 7.64 -24.90 25.26
C SER A 40 7.94 -23.57 25.96
N THR A 41 8.59 -22.63 25.26
CA THR A 41 8.84 -21.27 25.79
C THR A 41 7.52 -20.57 26.11
N GLN A 42 6.56 -20.59 25.18
CA GLN A 42 5.25 -19.97 25.35
C GLN A 42 4.51 -20.55 26.57
N VAL A 43 4.45 -21.88 26.69
CA VAL A 43 3.77 -22.56 27.81
C VAL A 43 4.45 -22.20 29.13
N LYS A 44 5.79 -22.19 29.17
CA LYS A 44 6.53 -21.89 30.39
C LYS A 44 6.33 -20.43 30.85
N ILE A 45 6.34 -19.47 29.92
CA ILE A 45 6.04 -18.06 30.25
C ILE A 45 4.62 -17.93 30.81
N LEU A 46 3.63 -18.57 30.16
CA LEU A 46 2.24 -18.51 30.61
C LEU A 46 2.06 -19.18 31.97
N GLU A 47 2.71 -20.32 32.24
CA GLU A 47 2.70 -21.01 33.54
C GLU A 47 3.13 -20.05 34.67
N VAL A 48 4.27 -19.36 34.49
CA VAL A 48 4.79 -18.42 35.50
C VAL A 48 3.83 -17.26 35.78
N VAL A 49 3.20 -16.71 34.74
CA VAL A 49 2.23 -15.60 34.87
C VAL A 49 0.91 -16.10 35.47
N ASP A 50 0.42 -17.27 35.07
CA ASP A 50 -0.85 -17.83 35.53
C ASP A 50 -0.77 -18.28 37.00
N ASP A 51 0.36 -18.84 37.44
CA ASP A 51 0.57 -19.30 38.82
C ASP A 51 0.52 -18.16 39.85
N THR A 52 0.93 -16.96 39.43
CA THR A 52 1.04 -15.78 40.30
C THR A 52 -0.05 -14.74 40.02
N GLY A 53 -0.78 -14.89 38.91
CA GLY A 53 -1.65 -13.86 38.32
C GLY A 53 -0.88 -12.72 37.64
N SER A 54 0.40 -12.52 37.99
CA SER A 54 1.32 -11.57 37.38
C SER A 54 2.75 -11.87 37.82
N ALA A 55 3.72 -11.79 36.91
CA ALA A 55 5.13 -12.04 37.21
C ALA A 55 6.02 -10.88 36.75
N SER A 56 7.17 -10.66 37.38
CA SER A 56 8.15 -9.70 36.85
C SER A 56 8.91 -10.28 35.65
N VAL A 57 9.46 -9.42 34.79
CA VAL A 57 10.36 -9.85 33.70
C VAL A 57 11.53 -10.67 34.26
N ALA A 58 12.09 -10.30 35.41
CA ALA A 58 13.17 -11.06 36.05
C ALA A 58 12.75 -12.49 36.44
N ASP A 59 11.55 -12.66 36.98
CA ASP A 59 11.03 -13.98 37.38
C ASP A 59 10.85 -14.90 36.16
N ILE A 60 10.32 -14.35 35.07
CA ILE A 60 10.16 -15.09 33.81
C ILE A 60 11.51 -15.47 33.20
N ILE A 61 12.50 -14.56 33.25
CA ILE A 61 13.88 -14.84 32.77
C ILE A 61 14.53 -15.96 33.59
N ALA A 62 14.35 -15.94 34.92
CA ALA A 62 14.93 -16.95 35.81
C ALA A 62 14.43 -18.37 35.49
N GLU A 63 13.20 -18.48 34.99
CA GLU A 63 12.57 -19.74 34.58
C GLU A 63 12.94 -20.18 33.14
N LEU A 64 13.75 -19.38 32.43
CA LEU A 64 14.19 -19.64 31.05
C LEU A 64 15.73 -19.55 30.89
N PRO A 65 16.53 -20.32 31.67
CA PRO A 65 17.98 -20.15 31.74
C PRO A 65 18.71 -20.45 30.41
N ASP A 66 18.14 -21.31 29.57
CA ASP A 66 18.73 -21.72 28.28
C ASP A 66 18.19 -20.92 27.07
N HIS A 67 17.34 -19.92 27.31
CA HIS A 67 16.73 -19.17 26.23
C HIS A 67 17.68 -18.08 25.70
N PRO A 68 17.92 -17.98 24.38
CA PRO A 68 18.91 -17.03 23.83
C PRO A 68 18.52 -15.57 24.03
N ASP A 69 17.21 -15.27 24.10
CA ASP A 69 16.69 -13.92 24.36
C ASP A 69 15.28 -13.98 24.98
N PRO A 70 15.16 -14.20 26.30
CA PRO A 70 13.87 -14.33 26.97
C PRO A 70 13.05 -13.03 26.98
N VAL A 71 13.70 -11.86 26.97
CA VAL A 71 13.01 -10.56 26.94
C VAL A 71 12.28 -10.37 25.62
N SER A 72 12.96 -10.61 24.49
CA SER A 72 12.32 -10.52 23.18
C SER A 72 11.19 -11.54 23.01
N ALA A 73 11.29 -12.72 23.62
CA ALA A 73 10.20 -13.70 23.63
C ALA A 73 8.93 -13.13 24.33
N ILE A 74 9.09 -12.46 25.48
CA ILE A 74 7.99 -11.78 26.18
C ILE A 74 7.40 -10.68 25.28
N LEU A 75 8.23 -9.84 24.66
CA LEU A 75 7.77 -8.76 23.79
C LEU A 75 6.98 -9.27 22.58
N VAL A 76 7.36 -10.40 22.00
CA VAL A 76 6.60 -11.06 20.93
C VAL A 76 5.21 -11.49 21.42
N MET A 77 5.09 -12.01 22.65
CA MET A 77 3.80 -12.38 23.23
C MET A 77 2.92 -11.16 23.53
N VAL A 78 3.54 -10.02 23.86
CA VAL A 78 2.85 -8.74 24.05
C VAL A 78 2.36 -8.16 22.72
N GLU A 79 3.17 -8.25 21.66
CA GLU A 79 2.79 -7.82 20.30
C GLU A 79 1.54 -8.58 19.81
N LEU A 80 1.44 -9.87 20.15
CA LEU A 80 0.29 -10.71 19.85
C LEU A 80 -0.88 -10.56 20.85
N ARG A 81 -0.78 -9.61 21.81
CA ARG A 81 -1.79 -9.36 22.85
C ARG A 81 -2.14 -10.58 23.69
N ILE A 82 -1.18 -11.48 23.91
CA ILE A 82 -1.32 -12.61 24.83
C ILE A 82 -0.95 -12.16 26.25
N LEU A 83 0.03 -11.25 26.35
CA LEU A 83 0.50 -10.63 27.58
C LEU A 83 0.36 -9.11 27.50
N VAL A 84 0.34 -8.46 28.67
CA VAL A 84 0.39 -7.01 28.85
C VAL A 84 1.54 -6.68 29.79
N LEU A 85 2.26 -5.59 29.51
CA LEU A 85 3.32 -5.04 30.36
C LEU A 85 2.84 -3.78 31.07
N GLU A 86 3.06 -3.70 32.37
CA GLU A 86 2.94 -2.45 33.13
C GLU A 86 4.28 -1.73 33.10
N VAL A 87 4.49 -0.90 32.07
CA VAL A 87 5.75 -0.20 31.84
C VAL A 87 5.73 1.20 32.47
N ASP A 88 6.66 1.47 33.40
CA ASP A 88 6.95 2.81 33.89
C ASP A 88 8.24 3.34 33.23
N GLY A 89 8.10 3.91 32.03
CA GLY A 89 9.20 4.46 31.24
C GLY A 89 9.93 3.45 30.36
N VAL A 90 10.67 2.51 30.95
CA VAL A 90 11.47 1.50 30.22
C VAL A 90 11.16 0.09 30.68
N VAL A 91 11.26 -0.89 29.77
CA VAL A 91 11.16 -2.31 30.14
C VAL A 91 12.45 -2.70 30.86
N ASP A 92 12.31 -3.09 32.12
CA ASP A 92 13.40 -3.50 33.00
C ASP A 92 13.07 -4.81 33.72
N ALA A 93 13.97 -5.26 34.60
CA ALA A 93 13.81 -6.47 35.38
C ALA A 93 12.55 -6.50 36.27
N ASN A 94 12.03 -5.33 36.68
CA ASN A 94 10.90 -5.20 37.60
C ASN A 94 9.57 -4.96 36.88
N THR A 95 9.59 -4.81 35.56
CA THR A 95 8.37 -4.62 34.76
C THR A 95 7.43 -5.80 34.96
N VAL A 96 6.18 -5.50 35.31
CA VAL A 96 5.17 -6.52 35.62
C VAL A 96 4.51 -7.00 34.34
N VAL A 97 4.41 -8.31 34.19
CA VAL A 97 3.80 -9.01 33.06
C VAL A 97 2.51 -9.69 33.53
N ARG A 98 1.42 -9.45 32.81
CA ARG A 98 0.09 -10.05 33.07
C ARG A 98 -0.49 -10.69 31.83
N ARG A 99 -1.44 -11.61 32.03
CA ARG A 99 -2.27 -12.11 30.93
C ARG A 99 -3.16 -10.99 30.39
N ALA A 100 -3.25 -10.86 29.08
CA ALA A 100 -4.23 -9.96 28.49
C ALA A 100 -5.64 -10.48 28.79
N ASP A 101 -6.54 -9.58 29.17
CA ASP A 101 -7.95 -9.94 29.32
C ASP A 101 -8.48 -10.49 27.99
N PRO A 102 -9.28 -11.57 28.01
CA PRO A 102 -9.94 -12.03 26.79
C PRO A 102 -10.78 -10.86 26.27
N GLU A 103 -10.47 -10.42 25.05
CA GLU A 103 -11.24 -9.38 24.37
C GLU A 103 -12.72 -9.82 24.41
N PRO A 104 -13.62 -9.00 24.96
CA PRO A 104 -15.02 -9.40 25.14
C PRO A 104 -15.56 -9.78 23.77
N ASP A 105 -16.05 -11.02 23.67
CA ASP A 105 -16.64 -11.54 22.45
C ASP A 105 -17.76 -10.56 22.04
N PRO A 106 -17.71 -9.94 20.85
CA PRO A 106 -18.71 -8.95 20.44
C PRO A 106 -20.13 -9.53 20.36
N GLU A 107 -20.29 -10.85 20.50
CA GLU A 107 -21.57 -11.55 20.50
C GLU A 107 -22.24 -11.69 21.89
N ASP A 108 -21.57 -11.34 23.00
CA ASP A 108 -22.13 -11.51 24.37
C ASP A 108 -22.57 -10.18 25.04
N GLN A 109 -23.05 -9.22 24.25
CA GLN A 109 -23.84 -8.07 24.75
C GLN A 109 -25.35 -8.39 24.87
N GLY A 110 -25.72 -9.68 24.79
CA GLY A 110 -27.09 -10.17 25.01
C GLY A 110 -27.41 -10.35 26.49
N GLY A 111 -27.32 -9.28 27.28
CA GLY A 111 -27.73 -9.27 28.68
C GLY A 111 -29.17 -9.79 28.86
N ARG A 112 -29.27 -11.01 29.38
CA ARG A 112 -30.51 -11.70 29.73
C ARG A 112 -31.32 -10.83 30.70
N PRO A 113 -32.55 -10.41 30.36
CA PRO A 113 -33.36 -9.58 31.25
C PRO A 113 -33.81 -10.41 32.46
N ALA A 114 -33.56 -9.88 33.67
CA ALA A 114 -34.16 -10.37 34.89
C ALA A 114 -35.68 -10.19 34.83
N ALA A 115 -36.41 -11.20 35.29
CA ALA A 115 -37.87 -11.27 35.29
C ALA A 115 -38.53 -10.15 36.14
N PRO A 116 -39.80 -9.79 35.87
CA PRO A 116 -40.40 -8.53 36.30
C PRO A 116 -40.99 -8.60 37.72
N GLY A 117 -40.63 -7.63 38.55
CA GLY A 117 -41.40 -7.20 39.73
C GLY A 117 -42.27 -6.00 39.36
N GLY A 118 -43.58 -6.12 39.57
CA GLY A 118 -44.57 -5.13 39.18
C GLY A 118 -44.49 -3.80 39.94
N GLY A 119 -44.95 -2.74 39.28
CA GLY A 119 -45.10 -1.41 39.87
C GLY A 119 -45.74 -0.44 38.88
N SER A 120 -47.06 -0.34 38.95
CA SER A 120 -47.91 0.63 38.25
C SER A 120 -47.51 2.08 38.55
N GLY A 121 -47.58 2.99 37.56
CA GLY A 121 -47.45 4.42 37.84
C GLY A 121 -47.31 5.36 36.63
N ALA A 122 -48.45 5.71 36.04
CA ALA A 122 -48.84 7.03 35.49
C ALA A 122 -47.96 7.77 34.46
N ALA A 123 -48.67 8.23 33.42
CA ALA A 123 -48.23 9.09 32.34
C ALA A 123 -47.87 10.52 32.79
N ALA A 124 -46.92 11.14 32.08
CA ALA A 124 -46.88 12.58 31.85
C ALA A 124 -46.28 12.87 30.47
N SER A 125 -47.02 13.68 29.70
CA SER A 125 -46.66 14.22 28.39
C SER A 125 -45.72 15.42 28.49
N GLY A 126 -44.90 15.63 27.46
CA GLY A 126 -44.10 16.84 27.19
C GLY A 126 -42.91 16.45 26.29
N SER A 127 -43.03 16.46 24.96
CA SER A 127 -42.86 17.61 24.04
C SER A 127 -41.44 18.19 24.00
N ILE A 128 -41.03 18.60 22.79
CA ILE A 128 -39.76 19.24 22.36
C ILE A 128 -38.68 18.16 22.06
N ILE A 129 -38.23 17.87 20.82
CA ILE A 129 -37.75 18.74 19.74
C ILE A 129 -38.10 18.11 18.37
N SER A 130 -38.85 18.84 17.56
CA SER A 130 -38.82 18.75 16.10
C SER A 130 -37.93 19.89 15.57
N ASP A 131 -37.35 19.66 14.40
CA ASP A 131 -36.58 20.61 13.56
C ASP A 131 -35.09 20.77 13.89
N PHE A 132 -34.25 20.10 13.09
CA PHE A 132 -32.92 20.59 12.74
C PHE A 132 -32.75 20.49 11.22
N SER A 133 -33.42 21.41 10.53
CA SER A 133 -33.09 21.77 9.16
C SER A 133 -31.77 22.55 9.18
N VAL A 134 -30.66 21.93 8.76
CA VAL A 134 -29.36 22.62 8.64
C VAL A 134 -29.37 23.44 7.36
N GLY A 135 -29.82 24.69 7.48
CA GLY A 135 -29.51 25.76 6.54
C GLY A 135 -28.02 26.12 6.64
N GLY A 136 -27.39 26.33 5.49
CA GLY A 136 -25.96 26.60 5.37
C GLY A 136 -25.56 27.99 5.85
N ASP A 137 -25.43 28.15 7.16
CA ASP A 137 -24.56 29.17 7.75
C ASP A 137 -23.22 28.51 8.08
N THR A 138 -22.16 28.99 7.43
CA THR A 138 -20.79 28.60 7.73
C THR A 138 -20.47 29.06 9.13
N LEU A 139 -20.51 28.14 10.10
CA LEU A 139 -20.03 28.39 11.45
C LEU A 139 -18.60 28.97 11.36
N PRO A 140 -18.30 30.04 12.12
CA PRO A 140 -16.95 30.60 12.13
C PRO A 140 -15.97 29.49 12.50
N ALA A 141 -14.88 29.38 11.73
CA ALA A 141 -13.87 28.36 11.94
C ALA A 141 -13.43 28.35 13.42
N PRO A 142 -13.34 27.19 14.08
CA PRO A 142 -12.97 27.13 15.49
C PRO A 142 -11.65 27.87 15.71
N ILE A 143 -11.64 28.84 16.62
CA ILE A 143 -10.41 29.54 17.01
C ILE A 143 -9.51 28.51 17.69
N ILE A 144 -8.35 28.25 17.09
CA ILE A 144 -7.36 27.33 17.63
C ILE A 144 -6.50 28.13 18.62
N PRO A 145 -6.36 27.69 19.89
CA PRO A 145 -5.51 28.34 20.88
C PRO A 145 -4.08 28.56 20.39
N ASP A 146 -3.46 29.66 20.84
CA ASP A 146 -2.05 29.95 20.54
C ASP A 146 -1.15 28.78 20.97
N GLY A 147 -0.28 28.34 20.06
CA GLY A 147 0.60 27.18 20.26
C GLY A 147 0.05 25.85 19.75
N LEU A 148 -1.22 25.78 19.32
CA LEU A 148 -1.77 24.62 18.62
C LEU A 148 -1.80 24.86 17.10
N THR A 149 -1.35 23.87 16.33
CA THR A 149 -1.38 23.90 14.87
C THR A 149 -2.37 22.86 14.37
N ARG A 150 -3.39 23.29 13.62
CA ARG A 150 -4.23 22.37 12.83
C ARG A 150 -3.43 21.92 11.63
N LEU A 151 -3.29 20.61 11.46
CA LEU A 151 -2.78 19.99 10.26
C LEU A 151 -3.97 19.56 9.41
N ASP A 152 -3.96 19.94 8.13
CA ASP A 152 -4.96 19.47 7.19
C ASP A 152 -4.59 18.05 6.74
N VAL A 153 -5.39 17.06 7.11
CA VAL A 153 -5.02 15.64 7.04
C VAL A 153 -5.47 14.97 5.73
N ALA A 154 -6.48 15.50 5.04
CA ALA A 154 -6.99 14.90 3.81
C ALA A 154 -7.41 15.96 2.78
N ALA A 155 -6.76 15.93 1.60
CA ALA A 155 -7.17 16.75 0.47
C ALA A 155 -8.53 16.32 -0.11
N PHE A 156 -8.94 15.06 0.12
CA PHE A 156 -10.11 14.44 -0.49
C PHE A 156 -11.01 13.75 0.52
N ALA A 157 -12.32 13.74 0.24
CA ALA A 157 -13.34 13.01 0.98
C ALA A 157 -14.13 12.10 0.03
N PRO A 158 -14.01 10.76 0.11
CA PRO A 158 -14.70 9.88 -0.83
C PRO A 158 -16.22 9.96 -0.68
N ASN A 159 -16.89 10.31 -1.77
CA ASN A 159 -18.34 10.20 -1.97
C ASN A 159 -18.61 9.02 -2.90
N VAL A 160 -19.12 7.92 -2.34
CA VAL A 160 -19.39 6.67 -3.05
C VAL A 160 -20.89 6.51 -3.23
N VAL A 161 -21.34 6.47 -4.48
CA VAL A 161 -22.75 6.22 -4.83
C VAL A 161 -22.85 4.90 -5.56
N VAL A 162 -23.67 4.00 -5.02
CA VAL A 162 -23.97 2.69 -5.60
C VAL A 162 -25.44 2.64 -6.01
N GLY A 163 -25.74 2.02 -7.15
CA GLY A 163 -27.11 1.87 -7.63
C GLY A 163 -27.23 0.76 -8.67
N SER A 164 -28.46 0.39 -9.00
CA SER A 164 -28.72 -0.62 -10.02
C SER A 164 -28.36 -0.10 -11.42
N GLY A 165 -27.88 -0.99 -12.30
CA GLY A 165 -27.71 -0.68 -13.72
C GLY A 165 -29.02 -0.29 -14.42
N ALA A 166 -30.18 -0.74 -13.92
CA ALA A 166 -31.49 -0.30 -14.42
C ALA A 166 -31.76 1.19 -14.14
N GLU A 167 -31.19 1.73 -13.05
CA GLU A 167 -31.37 3.11 -12.60
C GLU A 167 -30.22 4.02 -13.05
N ARG A 168 -29.41 3.58 -14.02
CA ARG A 168 -28.20 4.30 -14.46
C ARG A 168 -28.44 5.77 -14.82
N ARG A 169 -29.62 6.10 -15.37
CA ARG A 169 -29.98 7.48 -15.70
C ARG A 169 -30.08 8.39 -14.47
N ALA A 170 -30.42 7.85 -13.30
CA ALA A 170 -30.54 8.61 -12.05
C ALA A 170 -29.20 9.21 -11.60
N PHE A 171 -28.07 8.58 -11.95
CA PHE A 171 -26.73 9.12 -11.65
C PHE A 171 -26.47 10.47 -12.32
N GLY A 172 -27.05 10.73 -13.49
CA GLY A 172 -26.88 11.99 -14.22
C GLY A 172 -27.62 13.18 -13.60
N HIS A 173 -28.60 12.90 -12.72
CA HIS A 173 -29.39 13.90 -12.00
C HIS A 173 -28.81 14.28 -10.64
N ARG A 174 -27.78 13.56 -10.17
CA ARG A 174 -27.12 13.82 -8.89
C ARG A 174 -26.04 14.89 -9.05
N VAL A 175 -26.26 16.06 -8.46
CA VAL A 175 -25.34 17.21 -8.55
C VAL A 175 -23.97 16.90 -7.97
N GLU A 176 -23.93 16.06 -6.93
CA GLU A 176 -22.70 15.59 -6.30
C GLU A 176 -21.84 14.72 -7.24
N LEU A 177 -22.40 14.19 -8.32
CA LEU A 177 -21.69 13.37 -9.32
C LEU A 177 -21.32 14.14 -10.59
N ARG A 178 -21.72 15.41 -10.72
CA ARG A 178 -21.42 16.29 -11.87
C ARG A 178 -20.01 16.89 -11.76
N ARG A 179 -19.01 16.03 -11.58
CA ARG A 179 -17.62 16.40 -11.34
C ARG A 179 -16.67 15.28 -11.77
N PRO A 180 -15.34 15.51 -11.78
CA PRO A 180 -14.39 14.46 -12.05
C PRO A 180 -14.52 13.30 -11.06
N GLY A 181 -14.40 12.08 -11.56
CA GLY A 181 -14.50 10.88 -10.74
C GLY A 181 -14.28 9.60 -11.53
N VAL A 182 -14.30 8.49 -10.81
CA VAL A 182 -14.17 7.14 -11.38
C VAL A 182 -15.46 6.36 -11.18
N TYR A 183 -15.71 5.40 -12.06
CA TYR A 183 -16.88 4.55 -11.98
C TYR A 183 -16.54 3.10 -12.29
N ALA A 184 -17.34 2.20 -11.73
CA ALA A 184 -17.33 0.78 -12.06
C ALA A 184 -18.70 0.36 -12.58
N LEU A 185 -18.73 -0.33 -13.71
CA LEU A 185 -19.90 -1.01 -14.22
C LEU A 185 -19.71 -2.50 -13.98
N ILE A 186 -20.60 -3.10 -13.22
CA ILE A 186 -20.48 -4.47 -12.75
C ILE A 186 -21.61 -5.27 -13.38
N GLY A 187 -21.26 -6.31 -14.13
CA GLY A 187 -22.20 -7.28 -14.70
C GLY A 187 -21.91 -8.71 -14.23
N PRO A 188 -22.66 -9.69 -14.74
CA PRO A 188 -22.53 -11.09 -14.31
C PRO A 188 -21.15 -11.68 -14.57
N SER A 189 -20.55 -11.33 -15.72
CA SER A 189 -19.32 -11.93 -16.23
C SER A 189 -18.08 -11.08 -16.03
N GLY A 190 -18.22 -9.84 -15.55
CA GLY A 190 -17.07 -8.97 -15.36
C GLY A 190 -17.39 -7.55 -14.94
N ILE A 191 -16.32 -6.76 -14.90
CA ILE A 191 -16.32 -5.39 -14.41
C ILE A 191 -15.55 -4.49 -15.37
N TYR A 192 -16.10 -3.31 -15.65
CA TYR A 192 -15.44 -2.25 -16.39
C TYR A 192 -15.17 -1.08 -15.47
N ILE A 193 -13.92 -0.61 -15.44
CA ILE A 193 -13.51 0.58 -14.69
C ILE A 193 -13.28 1.73 -15.66
N GLY A 194 -13.89 2.88 -15.38
CA GLY A 194 -13.81 4.07 -16.22
C GLY A 194 -13.65 5.36 -15.41
N THR A 195 -13.41 6.47 -16.12
CA THR A 195 -13.35 7.82 -15.57
C THR A 195 -14.13 8.83 -16.40
N GLY A 196 -14.42 10.00 -15.83
CA GLY A 196 -15.00 11.13 -16.56
C GLY A 196 -14.91 12.44 -15.79
N GLY A 197 -14.77 13.56 -16.50
CA GLY A 197 -14.80 14.92 -15.92
C GLY A 197 -16.20 15.34 -15.44
N ASP A 198 -17.23 14.68 -15.94
CA ASP A 198 -18.60 14.67 -15.39
C ASP A 198 -19.04 13.21 -15.30
N VAL A 199 -18.65 12.55 -14.21
CA VAL A 199 -18.76 11.10 -14.10
C VAL A 199 -20.23 10.65 -14.03
N GLY A 200 -21.11 11.43 -13.38
CA GLY A 200 -22.54 11.16 -13.32
C GLY A 200 -23.18 11.16 -14.71
N GLN A 201 -22.86 12.17 -15.54
CA GLN A 201 -23.35 12.21 -16.91
C GLN A 201 -22.74 11.10 -17.78
N ARG A 202 -21.44 10.83 -17.62
CA ARG A 202 -20.74 9.77 -18.35
C ARG A 202 -21.40 8.41 -18.13
N VAL A 203 -21.74 8.10 -16.88
CA VAL A 203 -22.47 6.87 -16.51
C VAL A 203 -23.88 6.88 -17.07
N ALA A 204 -24.63 7.97 -16.90
CA ALA A 204 -26.03 8.05 -17.31
C ALA A 204 -26.24 7.83 -18.82
N ILE A 205 -25.48 8.54 -19.65
CA ILE A 205 -25.72 8.64 -21.10
C ILE A 205 -24.60 8.08 -21.97
N GLY A 206 -23.45 7.70 -21.39
CA GLY A 206 -22.33 7.18 -22.16
C GLY A 206 -22.68 5.87 -22.88
N GLN A 207 -22.02 5.63 -24.02
CA GLN A 207 -21.94 4.29 -24.60
C GLN A 207 -21.19 3.40 -23.62
N GLN A 208 -21.83 2.29 -23.24
CA GLN A 208 -21.24 1.37 -22.28
C GLN A 208 -20.56 0.22 -23.01
N PRO A 209 -19.36 -0.18 -22.57
CA PRO A 209 -18.61 -1.28 -23.17
C PRO A 209 -19.19 -2.66 -22.80
N ILE A 210 -20.15 -2.69 -21.88
CA ILE A 210 -20.82 -3.91 -21.40
C ILE A 210 -22.34 -3.70 -21.42
N GLY A 211 -23.08 -4.73 -21.83
CA GLY A 211 -24.54 -4.66 -21.99
C GLY A 211 -25.31 -4.92 -20.69
N ASP A 212 -24.95 -5.97 -19.97
CA ASP A 212 -25.68 -6.45 -18.79
C ASP A 212 -25.09 -5.88 -17.50
N ILE A 213 -25.39 -4.60 -17.23
CA ILE A 213 -24.95 -3.92 -16.01
C ILE A 213 -25.96 -4.20 -14.89
N GLU A 214 -25.52 -4.86 -13.83
CA GLU A 214 -26.31 -5.13 -12.64
C GLU A 214 -26.15 -4.01 -11.61
N THR A 215 -24.89 -3.61 -11.38
CA THR A 215 -24.52 -2.62 -10.36
C THR A 215 -23.61 -1.56 -10.98
N VAL A 216 -23.87 -0.32 -10.60
CA VAL A 216 -23.07 0.84 -10.95
C VAL A 216 -22.51 1.43 -9.67
N VAL A 217 -21.21 1.68 -9.66
CA VAL A 217 -20.50 2.40 -8.60
C VAL A 217 -19.93 3.67 -9.18
N VAL A 218 -20.11 4.79 -8.50
CA VAL A 218 -19.47 6.07 -8.82
C VAL A 218 -18.76 6.59 -7.59
N ILE A 219 -17.49 6.97 -7.75
CA ILE A 219 -16.65 7.53 -6.70
C ILE A 219 -16.23 8.93 -7.12
N THR A 220 -16.57 9.90 -6.31
CA THR A 220 -16.21 11.31 -6.48
C THR A 220 -15.59 11.86 -5.20
N ASP A 221 -14.97 13.03 -5.27
CA ASP A 221 -14.55 13.76 -4.08
C ASP A 221 -15.67 14.71 -3.61
N GLY A 222 -16.10 14.52 -2.36
CA GLY A 222 -17.08 15.35 -1.67
C GLY A 222 -16.63 16.80 -1.54
N ASN A 223 -15.32 17.04 -1.41
CA ASN A 223 -14.75 18.39 -1.32
C ASN A 223 -14.66 19.09 -2.69
N GLY A 224 -14.75 18.34 -3.79
CA GLY A 224 -14.66 18.88 -5.15
C GLY A 224 -13.24 19.28 -5.58
N SER A 225 -12.21 18.79 -4.90
CA SER A 225 -10.79 19.04 -5.16
C SER A 225 -10.18 18.08 -6.19
N LEU A 226 -10.87 16.98 -6.52
CA LEU A 226 -10.40 15.98 -7.49
C LEU A 226 -10.47 16.53 -8.93
N GLY A 227 -9.30 16.67 -9.57
CA GLY A 227 -9.20 17.08 -10.97
C GLY A 227 -9.39 15.93 -11.96
N GLU A 228 -9.41 16.24 -13.27
CA GLU A 228 -9.48 15.20 -14.32
C GLU A 228 -8.25 14.29 -14.36
N ASP A 229 -7.06 14.85 -14.14
CA ASP A 229 -5.83 14.05 -14.06
C ASP A 229 -5.86 13.12 -12.85
N ASP A 230 -6.31 13.62 -11.69
CA ASP A 230 -6.51 12.79 -10.51
C ASP A 230 -7.50 11.66 -10.79
N ALA A 231 -8.62 11.95 -11.45
CA ALA A 231 -9.62 10.94 -11.82
C ALA A 231 -9.07 9.88 -12.80
N ARG A 232 -8.17 10.25 -13.73
CA ARG A 232 -7.46 9.30 -14.59
C ARG A 232 -6.47 8.44 -13.80
N ALA A 233 -5.72 9.03 -12.87
CA ALA A 233 -4.84 8.26 -11.98
C ALA A 233 -5.63 7.28 -11.11
N CYS A 234 -6.75 7.73 -10.52
CA CYS A 234 -7.66 6.89 -9.75
C CYS A 234 -8.26 5.75 -10.58
N GLU A 235 -8.54 5.95 -11.87
CA GLU A 235 -9.05 4.90 -12.75
C GLU A 235 -8.08 3.72 -12.81
N ARG A 236 -6.80 4.02 -13.05
CA ARG A 236 -5.74 3.01 -13.09
C ARG A 236 -5.55 2.33 -11.72
N MET A 237 -5.55 3.10 -10.64
CA MET A 237 -5.40 2.59 -9.27
C MET A 237 -6.56 1.67 -8.88
N LEU A 238 -7.81 2.07 -9.18
CA LEU A 238 -9.00 1.26 -8.93
C LEU A 238 -9.01 -0.01 -9.80
N TRP A 239 -8.64 0.10 -11.08
CA TRP A 239 -8.45 -1.06 -11.95
C TRP A 239 -7.45 -2.05 -11.35
N ALA A 240 -6.30 -1.57 -10.86
CA ALA A 240 -5.28 -2.41 -10.26
C ALA A 240 -5.76 -3.10 -8.97
N ARG A 241 -6.53 -2.40 -8.13
CA ARG A 241 -7.17 -2.95 -6.92
C ARG A 241 -8.12 -4.09 -7.27
N VAL A 242 -8.97 -3.89 -8.28
CA VAL A 242 -9.92 -4.91 -8.75
C VAL A 242 -9.18 -6.11 -9.34
N ALA A 243 -8.11 -5.88 -10.11
CA ALA A 243 -7.29 -6.93 -10.70
C ALA A 243 -6.63 -7.81 -9.62
N ASP A 244 -6.13 -7.21 -8.55
CA ASP A 244 -5.49 -7.90 -7.45
C ASP A 244 -6.50 -8.70 -6.59
N ALA A 245 -7.69 -8.14 -6.36
CA ALA A 245 -8.76 -8.80 -5.62
C ALA A 245 -9.29 -10.07 -6.29
N ARG A 246 -9.21 -10.15 -7.63
CA ARG A 246 -9.64 -11.31 -8.46
C ARG A 246 -11.09 -11.76 -8.24
N GLU A 247 -11.94 -10.90 -7.71
CA GLU A 247 -13.36 -11.20 -7.49
C GLU A 247 -14.16 -11.24 -8.79
N ARG A 248 -13.74 -10.45 -9.80
CA ARG A 248 -14.38 -10.39 -11.11
C ARG A 248 -13.34 -10.19 -12.22
N VAL A 249 -13.70 -10.59 -13.44
CA VAL A 249 -12.88 -10.42 -14.63
C VAL A 249 -12.96 -8.96 -15.10
N LEU A 250 -11.81 -8.30 -15.27
CA LEU A 250 -11.74 -6.96 -15.85
C LEU A 250 -11.93 -7.03 -17.37
N ILE A 251 -12.86 -6.22 -17.87
CA ILE A 251 -13.26 -6.24 -19.28
C ILE A 251 -12.42 -5.26 -20.11
N ASN A 252 -11.97 -4.16 -19.51
CA ASN A 252 -11.02 -3.26 -20.16
C ASN A 252 -9.56 -3.64 -19.85
N GLY A 253 -8.69 -3.35 -20.82
CA GLY A 253 -7.25 -3.35 -20.60
C GLY A 253 -6.84 -2.31 -19.56
N LEU A 254 -5.63 -2.46 -19.03
CA LEU A 254 -5.03 -1.56 -18.04
C LEU A 254 -5.06 -0.09 -18.53
N PRO A 255 -5.77 0.82 -17.84
CA PRO A 255 -5.81 2.22 -18.20
C PRO A 255 -4.43 2.88 -18.11
N ASP A 256 -4.15 3.84 -18.99
CA ASP A 256 -2.88 4.57 -18.98
C ASP A 256 -2.69 5.41 -17.72
N GLY A 257 -3.78 5.97 -17.19
CA GLY A 257 -3.78 6.91 -16.08
C GLY A 257 -3.18 8.28 -16.42
N ALA A 258 -3.18 9.19 -15.45
CA ALA A 258 -2.43 10.44 -15.54
C ALA A 258 -1.13 10.36 -14.74
N SER A 259 -0.19 11.24 -15.08
CA SER A 259 1.00 11.45 -14.27
C SER A 259 0.66 12.26 -13.03
N VAL A 260 0.98 11.72 -11.87
CA VAL A 260 0.93 12.42 -10.58
C VAL A 260 2.29 12.25 -9.90
N ASP A 261 2.66 13.18 -9.02
CA ASP A 261 3.83 12.99 -8.17
C ASP A 261 3.55 12.00 -7.03
N ALA A 262 4.58 11.64 -6.26
CA ALA A 262 4.47 10.64 -5.20
C ALA A 262 3.59 11.09 -4.03
N GLN A 263 3.59 12.40 -3.70
CA GLN A 263 2.73 12.91 -2.63
C GLN A 263 1.27 12.83 -3.06
N ARG A 264 0.95 13.34 -4.25
CA ARG A 264 -0.39 13.29 -4.82
C ARG A 264 -0.88 11.86 -5.01
N TYR A 265 0.00 10.94 -5.44
CA TYR A 265 -0.32 9.51 -5.52
C TYR A 265 -0.75 8.97 -4.14
N SER A 266 -0.04 9.32 -3.07
CA SER A 266 -0.35 8.90 -1.70
C SER A 266 -1.73 9.38 -1.25
N GLU A 267 -2.08 10.63 -1.58
CA GLU A 267 -3.39 11.22 -1.28
C GLU A 267 -4.52 10.50 -2.03
N LEU A 268 -4.31 10.20 -3.32
CA LEU A 268 -5.27 9.46 -4.14
C LEU A 268 -5.41 8.00 -3.69
N GLU A 269 -4.34 7.41 -3.18
CA GLU A 269 -4.36 6.05 -2.63
C GLU A 269 -5.18 5.98 -1.35
N ALA A 270 -4.99 6.92 -0.43
CA ALA A 270 -5.81 7.03 0.78
C ALA A 270 -7.29 7.25 0.43
N PHE A 271 -7.56 8.16 -0.50
CA PHE A 271 -8.90 8.44 -1.02
C PHE A 271 -9.59 7.17 -1.56
N LEU A 272 -8.92 6.43 -2.44
CA LEU A 272 -9.46 5.18 -2.99
C LEU A 272 -9.53 4.07 -1.95
N GLY A 273 -8.56 3.97 -1.04
CA GLY A 273 -8.58 2.99 0.05
C GLY A 273 -9.85 3.13 0.89
N SER A 274 -10.18 4.35 1.30
CA SER A 274 -11.42 4.65 2.03
C SER A 274 -12.68 4.36 1.21
N ALA A 275 -12.69 4.70 -0.09
CA ALA A 275 -13.83 4.36 -0.96
C ALA A 275 -14.01 2.84 -1.14
N CYS A 276 -12.91 2.10 -1.33
CA CYS A 276 -12.94 0.64 -1.47
C CYS A 276 -13.36 -0.05 -0.16
N LEU A 277 -13.00 0.49 1.00
CA LEU A 277 -13.53 0.00 2.28
C LEU A 277 -15.05 0.18 2.37
N ALA A 278 -15.58 1.33 1.95
CA ALA A 278 -17.03 1.55 1.93
C ALA A 278 -17.73 0.50 1.05
N LEU A 279 -17.17 0.21 -0.14
CA LEU A 279 -17.68 -0.83 -1.03
C LEU A 279 -17.62 -2.24 -0.44
N ARG A 280 -16.57 -2.52 0.34
CA ARG A 280 -16.43 -3.79 1.08
C ARG A 280 -17.50 -3.91 2.15
N HIS A 281 -17.67 -2.88 2.98
CA HIS A 281 -18.66 -2.88 4.05
C HIS A 281 -20.09 -2.99 3.52
N SER A 282 -20.37 -2.46 2.32
CA SER A 282 -21.65 -2.62 1.64
C SER A 282 -21.80 -3.94 0.87
N GLY A 283 -20.80 -4.81 0.87
CA GLY A 283 -20.85 -6.11 0.17
C GLY A 283 -20.82 -6.02 -1.36
N VAL A 284 -20.37 -4.90 -1.94
CA VAL A 284 -20.45 -4.63 -3.39
C VAL A 284 -19.20 -5.14 -4.12
N LEU A 285 -18.01 -4.82 -3.58
CA LEU A 285 -16.70 -5.24 -4.10
C LEU A 285 -15.71 -5.38 -2.95
N PHE A 286 -14.65 -6.13 -3.16
CA PHE A 286 -13.59 -6.38 -2.17
C PHE A 286 -14.11 -7.13 -0.95
N THR A 287 -15.09 -8.01 -1.14
CA THR A 287 -15.69 -8.86 -0.11
C THR A 287 -14.77 -10.01 0.31
N ALA A 288 -13.84 -10.43 -0.55
CA ALA A 288 -12.83 -11.42 -0.26
C ALA A 288 -11.56 -10.76 0.34
N GLY A 289 -10.73 -11.55 1.04
CA GLY A 289 -9.49 -11.07 1.64
C GLY A 289 -9.70 -10.19 2.88
N SER A 290 -8.69 -9.38 3.25
CA SER A 290 -8.70 -8.57 4.48
C SER A 290 -9.02 -7.10 4.22
N ALA A 291 -9.62 -6.40 5.19
CA ALA A 291 -9.80 -4.94 5.10
C ALA A 291 -8.45 -4.20 4.96
N ARG A 292 -7.39 -4.74 5.58
CA ARG A 292 -6.03 -4.21 5.47
C ARG A 292 -5.51 -4.25 4.03
N SER A 293 -5.72 -5.34 3.30
CA SER A 293 -5.32 -5.43 1.89
C SER A 293 -6.12 -4.48 1.00
N VAL A 294 -7.40 -4.26 1.33
CA VAL A 294 -8.24 -3.27 0.63
C VAL A 294 -7.72 -1.86 0.88
N LEU A 295 -7.35 -1.50 2.10
CA LEU A 295 -6.78 -0.18 2.39
C LEU A 295 -5.43 0.04 1.71
N ALA A 296 -4.50 -0.88 1.93
CA ALA A 296 -3.11 -0.77 1.48
C ALA A 296 -2.94 -0.76 -0.04
N GLY A 297 -4.01 -1.09 -0.79
CA GLY A 297 -3.98 -1.06 -2.25
C GLY A 297 -3.06 -2.13 -2.86
N PRO A 298 -2.95 -2.11 -4.20
CA PRO A 298 -2.09 -3.01 -4.91
C PRO A 298 -0.66 -2.52 -4.70
N ARG A 299 0.11 -3.26 -3.91
CA ARG A 299 1.54 -2.94 -3.72
C ARG A 299 2.30 -2.93 -5.04
N GLN A 300 1.81 -3.68 -6.03
CA GLN A 300 2.39 -3.86 -7.35
C GLN A 300 1.30 -4.23 -8.35
N GLU A 301 1.48 -3.90 -9.63
CA GLU A 301 0.63 -4.44 -10.68
C GLU A 301 1.06 -5.90 -11.02
N PRO A 302 0.12 -6.80 -11.35
CA PRO A 302 0.43 -8.18 -11.69
C PRO A 302 1.52 -8.30 -12.76
N GLY A 303 2.57 -9.06 -12.45
CA GLY A 303 3.70 -9.32 -13.36
C GLY A 303 4.70 -8.17 -13.51
N ARG A 304 4.73 -7.20 -12.59
CA ARG A 304 5.66 -6.07 -12.61
C ARG A 304 6.87 -6.16 -11.70
N VAL A 305 6.95 -7.15 -10.82
CA VAL A 305 8.12 -7.31 -9.94
C VAL A 305 8.58 -8.75 -9.99
N GLY A 306 9.90 -8.91 -10.01
CA GLY A 306 10.57 -10.19 -10.00
C GLY A 306 10.38 -10.94 -8.68
N SER A 307 10.67 -12.24 -8.71
CA SER A 307 10.97 -12.98 -7.48
C SER A 307 12.09 -12.26 -6.73
N LEU A 308 12.09 -12.36 -5.39
CA LEU A 308 13.25 -11.93 -4.59
C LEU A 308 14.46 -12.73 -5.05
N ARG A 309 15.40 -12.04 -5.69
CA ARG A 309 16.69 -12.59 -6.10
C ARG A 309 17.69 -12.32 -4.99
N GLN A 310 18.60 -13.27 -4.73
CA GLN A 310 19.73 -12.96 -3.86
C GLN A 310 20.60 -11.92 -4.55
N PHE A 311 21.13 -10.95 -3.80
CA PHE A 311 21.84 -9.81 -4.39
C PHE A 311 22.93 -10.23 -5.41
N ASN A 312 23.67 -11.30 -5.12
CA ASN A 312 24.76 -11.84 -5.95
C ASN A 312 24.34 -12.87 -7.00
N GLU A 313 23.06 -13.27 -7.05
CA GLU A 313 22.60 -14.26 -8.01
C GLU A 313 22.55 -13.65 -9.40
N ILE A 314 23.22 -14.25 -10.39
CA ILE A 314 23.21 -13.74 -11.76
C ILE A 314 21.79 -13.91 -12.33
N PRO A 315 21.13 -12.83 -12.77
CA PRO A 315 19.77 -12.93 -13.30
C PRO A 315 19.77 -13.74 -14.61
N PRO A 316 18.72 -14.54 -14.88
CA PRO A 316 18.62 -15.26 -16.14
C PRO A 316 18.50 -14.29 -17.31
N GLY A 317 19.21 -14.56 -18.41
CA GLY A 317 19.16 -13.77 -19.65
C GLY A 317 20.46 -13.03 -19.95
N GLU A 318 20.45 -12.27 -21.03
CA GLU A 318 21.56 -11.38 -21.38
C GLU A 318 21.50 -10.12 -20.53
N VAL A 319 22.59 -9.78 -19.84
CA VAL A 319 22.66 -8.58 -19.01
C VAL A 319 23.19 -7.42 -19.85
N LEU A 320 22.45 -6.32 -19.82
CA LEU A 320 22.75 -5.10 -20.55
C LEU A 320 22.84 -3.91 -19.60
N GLU A 321 23.70 -2.97 -19.96
CA GLU A 321 23.91 -1.70 -19.29
C GLU A 321 23.34 -0.55 -20.12
N LEU A 322 22.65 0.37 -19.44
CA LEU A 322 22.25 1.64 -19.98
C LEU A 322 22.94 2.76 -19.19
N THR A 323 23.85 3.47 -19.84
CA THR A 323 24.40 4.72 -19.30
C THR A 323 23.55 5.91 -19.75
N PHE A 324 23.15 6.76 -18.81
CA PHE A 324 22.39 7.98 -19.10
C PHE A 324 22.82 9.12 -18.18
N GLY A 325 22.22 10.30 -18.40
CA GLY A 325 22.58 11.62 -17.83
C GLY A 325 23.66 11.66 -16.74
N ALA A 326 24.74 12.40 -16.97
CA ALA A 326 25.78 12.69 -15.97
C ALA A 326 26.39 11.46 -15.26
N GLY A 327 26.37 10.28 -15.91
CA GLY A 327 27.03 9.07 -15.40
C GLY A 327 26.12 8.11 -14.64
N LEU A 328 24.80 8.29 -14.70
CA LEU A 328 23.84 7.31 -14.14
C LEU A 328 23.84 6.02 -14.94
N VAL A 329 23.66 4.89 -14.25
CA VAL A 329 23.74 3.55 -14.83
C VAL A 329 22.54 2.70 -14.40
N ALA A 330 21.86 2.11 -15.38
CA ALA A 330 20.84 1.10 -15.14
C ALA A 330 21.27 -0.25 -15.74
N LEU A 331 21.03 -1.33 -15.01
CA LEU A 331 21.28 -2.69 -15.46
C LEU A 331 19.97 -3.41 -15.72
N ALA A 332 19.93 -4.20 -16.78
CA ALA A 332 18.76 -5.02 -17.07
C ALA A 332 19.12 -6.38 -17.61
N ALA A 333 18.34 -7.39 -17.24
CA ALA A 333 18.39 -8.71 -17.85
C ALA A 333 17.30 -8.85 -18.91
N ARG A 334 17.70 -9.16 -20.14
CA ARG A 334 16.81 -9.52 -21.25
C ARG A 334 16.58 -11.03 -21.24
N GLN A 335 15.39 -11.44 -20.82
CA GLN A 335 14.97 -12.85 -20.84
C GLN A 335 14.28 -13.22 -22.16
N SER A 336 13.53 -12.30 -22.74
CA SER A 336 12.93 -12.41 -24.07
C SER A 336 12.62 -11.01 -24.62
N GLU A 337 12.17 -10.93 -25.86
CA GLU A 337 11.71 -9.67 -26.47
C GLU A 337 10.61 -8.98 -25.65
N THR A 338 9.79 -9.77 -24.95
CA THR A 338 8.64 -9.30 -24.16
C THR A 338 8.86 -9.38 -22.65
N ARG A 339 10.07 -9.73 -22.20
CA ARG A 339 10.39 -9.88 -20.78
C ARG A 339 11.77 -9.33 -20.46
N TRP A 340 11.74 -8.16 -19.84
CA TRP A 340 12.90 -7.41 -19.39
C TRP A 340 12.83 -7.24 -17.88
N ILE A 341 13.96 -7.35 -17.21
CA ILE A 341 14.06 -7.18 -15.76
C ILE A 341 15.05 -6.05 -15.50
N LEU A 342 14.60 -4.90 -15.00
CA LEU A 342 15.47 -3.89 -14.40
C LEU A 342 16.01 -4.48 -13.11
N LEU A 343 17.34 -4.51 -12.96
CA LEU A 343 17.96 -5.12 -11.78
C LEU A 343 17.91 -4.17 -10.59
N GLN A 344 17.76 -4.74 -9.40
CA GLN A 344 17.99 -4.05 -8.14
C GLN A 344 19.32 -3.28 -8.18
N GLY A 345 19.31 -2.06 -7.65
CA GLY A 345 20.44 -1.14 -7.64
C GLY A 345 20.52 -0.24 -8.89
N SER A 346 19.74 -0.49 -9.93
CA SER A 346 19.75 0.35 -11.12
C SER A 346 19.30 1.78 -10.84
N ASP A 347 19.98 2.76 -11.43
CA ASP A 347 19.57 4.15 -11.41
C ASP A 347 18.30 4.38 -12.23
N VAL A 348 17.49 5.28 -11.72
CA VAL A 348 16.32 5.86 -12.36
C VAL A 348 16.43 7.36 -12.15
N ARG A 349 16.25 8.17 -13.18
CA ARG A 349 16.28 9.62 -13.04
C ARG A 349 15.27 10.06 -11.97
N THR A 350 15.54 11.12 -11.22
CA THR A 350 14.57 11.69 -10.27
C THR A 350 13.37 12.29 -10.99
N ASP A 351 13.65 13.14 -11.99
CA ASP A 351 12.65 13.86 -12.75
C ASP A 351 12.30 13.18 -14.08
N THR A 352 11.07 13.42 -14.54
CA THR A 352 10.63 13.06 -15.89
C THR A 352 10.37 14.33 -16.69
N VAL A 353 10.73 14.33 -17.97
CA VAL A 353 10.34 15.41 -18.88
C VAL A 353 8.94 15.17 -19.43
N ALA A 354 8.30 16.22 -19.99
CA ALA A 354 6.96 16.15 -20.57
C ALA A 354 6.82 15.08 -21.67
N SER A 355 7.91 14.71 -22.34
CA SER A 355 7.90 13.64 -23.36
C SER A 355 7.72 12.24 -22.77
N ALA A 356 7.92 12.04 -21.46
CA ALA A 356 7.64 10.77 -20.80
C ALA A 356 6.15 10.41 -20.92
N ASN A 357 5.86 9.16 -21.30
CA ASN A 357 4.48 8.67 -21.35
C ASN A 357 3.87 8.69 -19.94
N ALA A 358 2.55 8.85 -19.86
CA ALA A 358 1.83 8.92 -18.60
C ALA A 358 2.08 7.67 -17.74
N THR A 359 2.08 6.49 -18.38
CA THR A 359 2.37 5.20 -17.73
C THR A 359 3.71 5.18 -17.00
N THR A 360 4.80 5.68 -17.61
CA THR A 360 6.11 5.71 -16.93
C THR A 360 6.10 6.62 -15.72
N ARG A 361 5.51 7.81 -15.86
CA ARG A 361 5.43 8.78 -14.77
C ARG A 361 4.63 8.22 -13.60
N TYR A 362 3.48 7.62 -13.90
CA TYR A 362 2.67 6.92 -12.93
C TYR A 362 3.45 5.79 -12.24
N LEU A 363 4.10 4.90 -13.00
CA LEU A 363 4.85 3.78 -12.42
C LEU A 363 5.97 4.25 -11.50
N ARG A 364 6.66 5.35 -11.84
CA ARG A 364 7.69 5.94 -10.98
C ARG A 364 7.11 6.50 -9.69
N ALA A 365 5.98 7.20 -9.75
CA ALA A 365 5.31 7.70 -8.55
C ALA A 365 4.83 6.55 -7.66
N ALA A 366 4.16 5.55 -8.26
CA ALA A 366 3.68 4.37 -7.55
C ALA A 366 4.82 3.59 -6.90
N TRP A 367 5.90 3.30 -7.63
CA TRP A 367 7.01 2.51 -7.10
C TRP A 367 7.86 3.28 -6.10
N ARG A 368 7.95 4.61 -6.22
CA ARG A 368 8.51 5.44 -5.16
C ARG A 368 7.65 5.40 -3.90
N HIS A 369 6.32 5.48 -4.05
CA HIS A 369 5.39 5.42 -2.92
C HIS A 369 5.52 4.09 -2.15
N VAL A 370 5.58 2.96 -2.85
CA VAL A 370 5.64 1.64 -2.21
C VAL A 370 7.06 1.18 -1.81
N GLY A 371 8.07 2.07 -1.89
CA GLY A 371 9.46 1.77 -1.50
C GLY A 371 10.23 0.87 -2.48
N LEU A 372 9.75 0.74 -3.73
CA LEU A 372 10.47 0.06 -4.81
C LEU A 372 11.49 0.96 -5.52
N LEU A 373 11.37 2.28 -5.31
CA LEU A 373 12.34 3.28 -5.69
C LEU A 373 12.65 4.16 -4.48
N GLU A 374 13.93 4.32 -4.17
CA GLU A 374 14.40 5.18 -3.08
C GLU A 374 15.36 6.24 -3.61
N MET A 375 15.49 7.36 -2.91
CA MET A 375 16.48 8.36 -3.29
C MET A 375 17.88 7.80 -3.06
N ALA A 376 18.75 7.89 -4.07
CA ALA A 376 20.16 7.55 -3.92
C ALA A 376 20.79 8.41 -2.81
N PRO A 377 21.82 7.90 -2.08
CA PRO A 377 22.49 8.66 -1.04
C PRO A 377 23.07 10.01 -1.51
N ASP A 378 23.38 10.13 -2.81
CA ASP A 378 23.89 11.36 -3.42
C ASP A 378 22.78 12.34 -3.88
N GLY A 379 21.51 11.94 -3.80
CA GLY A 379 20.35 12.72 -4.22
C GLY A 379 20.20 12.92 -5.73
N ARG A 380 21.02 12.25 -6.56
CA ARG A 380 21.08 12.49 -8.02
C ARG A 380 20.13 11.60 -8.82
N SER A 381 19.79 10.44 -8.27
CA SER A 381 18.91 9.44 -8.88
C SER A 381 17.96 8.83 -7.83
N LEU A 382 16.96 8.12 -8.33
CA LEU A 382 16.26 7.09 -7.60
C LEU A 382 16.93 5.74 -7.89
N VAL A 383 16.96 4.84 -6.92
CA VAL A 383 17.55 3.50 -7.04
C VAL A 383 16.45 2.45 -6.91
N ALA A 384 16.44 1.48 -7.82
CA ALA A 384 15.55 0.33 -7.72
C ALA A 384 15.91 -0.54 -6.53
N THR A 385 15.01 -0.69 -5.55
CA THR A 385 15.30 -1.50 -4.35
C THR A 385 15.11 -3.00 -4.59
N ARG A 386 14.50 -3.38 -5.73
CA ARG A 386 14.21 -4.76 -6.15
C ARG A 386 14.25 -4.88 -7.67
N ASP A 387 14.26 -6.11 -8.16
CA ASP A 387 14.14 -6.40 -9.59
C ASP A 387 12.72 -6.07 -10.11
N LEU A 388 12.62 -5.26 -11.18
CA LEU A 388 11.36 -4.75 -11.74
C LEU A 388 11.14 -5.26 -13.16
N ILE A 389 9.94 -5.76 -13.46
CA ILE A 389 9.61 -6.41 -14.74
C ILE A 389 8.94 -5.44 -15.71
N PHE A 390 9.47 -5.43 -16.93
CA PHE A 390 8.98 -4.67 -18.06
C PHE A 390 8.68 -5.59 -19.24
N ARG A 391 7.63 -5.24 -19.99
CA ARG A 391 7.23 -5.99 -21.21
C ARG A 391 7.99 -5.57 -22.46
N SER A 392 8.80 -4.51 -22.38
CA SER A 392 9.55 -4.00 -23.52
C SER A 392 10.76 -3.19 -23.08
N CYS A 393 11.81 -3.24 -23.91
CA CYS A 393 13.01 -2.42 -23.76
C CYS A 393 12.69 -0.92 -23.77
N GLY A 394 11.81 -0.48 -24.67
CA GLY A 394 11.45 0.94 -24.78
C GLY A 394 10.81 1.47 -23.50
N GLY A 395 9.90 0.70 -22.89
CA GLY A 395 9.27 1.07 -21.61
C GLY A 395 10.27 1.13 -20.47
N LEU A 396 11.16 0.13 -20.38
CA LEU A 396 12.26 0.09 -19.42
C LEU A 396 13.21 1.30 -19.56
N THR A 397 13.63 1.61 -20.79
CA THR A 397 14.54 2.71 -21.09
C THR A 397 13.93 4.06 -20.72
N GLN A 398 12.67 4.25 -21.09
CA GLN A 398 11.91 5.45 -20.78
C GLN A 398 11.72 5.61 -19.27
N PHE A 399 11.50 4.50 -18.56
CA PHE A 399 11.42 4.47 -17.11
C PHE A 399 12.70 4.98 -16.45
N CYS A 400 13.86 4.42 -16.81
CA CYS A 400 15.16 4.82 -16.25
C CYS A 400 15.49 6.27 -16.60
N THR A 401 15.36 6.66 -17.87
CA THR A 401 15.82 7.98 -18.34
C THR A 401 14.84 9.13 -18.12
N GLY A 402 13.56 8.82 -17.89
CA GLY A 402 12.49 9.80 -17.75
C GLY A 402 12.15 10.56 -19.04
N SER A 403 12.50 10.03 -20.22
CA SER A 403 12.29 10.67 -21.53
C SER A 403 12.04 9.66 -22.66
N LYS A 404 11.30 10.04 -23.70
CA LYS A 404 11.27 9.28 -24.97
C LYS A 404 12.56 9.48 -25.77
N GLY A 405 12.83 8.59 -26.73
CA GLY A 405 13.85 8.77 -27.76
C GLY A 405 15.10 7.92 -27.60
N ARG A 406 15.18 7.08 -26.56
CA ARG A 406 16.20 6.04 -26.42
C ARG A 406 15.57 4.67 -26.67
N THR A 407 16.28 3.84 -27.43
CA THR A 407 15.82 2.54 -27.93
C THR A 407 16.74 1.42 -27.42
N LEU A 408 16.52 0.20 -27.90
CA LEU A 408 17.37 -0.97 -27.62
C LEU A 408 18.87 -0.68 -27.87
N GLU A 409 19.20 0.12 -28.87
CA GLU A 409 20.59 0.50 -29.20
C GLU A 409 21.29 1.29 -28.09
N SER A 410 20.52 1.85 -27.14
CA SER A 410 21.07 2.52 -25.97
C SER A 410 21.55 1.54 -24.88
N TRP A 411 21.15 0.27 -24.96
CA TRP A 411 21.58 -0.79 -24.05
C TRP A 411 22.77 -1.53 -24.65
N LYS A 412 23.84 -1.68 -23.87
CA LYS A 412 25.06 -2.37 -24.27
C LYS A 412 25.19 -3.66 -23.50
N ALA A 413 25.42 -4.78 -24.19
CA ALA A 413 25.70 -6.04 -23.52
C ALA A 413 26.97 -5.90 -22.67
N ILE A 414 26.91 -6.36 -21.42
CA ILE A 414 28.09 -6.51 -20.58
C ILE A 414 28.77 -7.80 -21.04
N ALA A 415 30.01 -7.69 -21.54
CA ALA A 415 30.74 -8.86 -22.03
C ALA A 415 30.95 -9.86 -20.87
N PRO A 416 30.60 -11.15 -21.05
CA PRO A 416 30.79 -12.16 -19.99
C PRO A 416 32.27 -12.29 -19.59
N ASP A 417 33.18 -12.08 -20.54
CA ASP A 417 34.65 -12.18 -20.35
C ASP A 417 35.29 -10.82 -20.04
N GLY A 418 34.54 -9.72 -20.18
CA GLY A 418 34.98 -8.34 -19.99
C GLY A 418 34.51 -7.73 -18.67
N GLY A 419 33.97 -8.55 -17.77
CA GLY A 419 33.55 -8.15 -16.44
C GLY A 419 32.04 -7.88 -16.36
N PHE A 420 31.29 -8.91 -15.98
CA PHE A 420 30.58 -8.74 -14.71
C PHE A 420 31.71 -8.51 -13.70
N ASP A 421 32.10 -7.26 -13.46
CA ASP A 421 33.03 -7.01 -12.38
C ASP A 421 32.29 -7.53 -11.14
N PRO A 422 32.81 -8.55 -10.42
CA PRO A 422 32.20 -8.94 -9.16
C PRO A 422 32.12 -7.77 -8.16
N GLU A 423 32.78 -6.64 -8.45
CA GLU A 423 32.63 -5.35 -7.77
C GLU A 423 31.67 -4.35 -8.44
N THR A 424 31.05 -4.62 -9.60
CA THR A 424 29.92 -3.83 -10.12
C THR A 424 28.78 -3.74 -9.09
N PRO A 425 28.44 -4.81 -8.34
CA PRO A 425 27.53 -4.71 -7.20
C PRO A 425 28.03 -3.77 -6.09
N ALA A 426 29.35 -3.60 -5.93
CA ALA A 426 29.95 -2.66 -4.98
C ALA A 426 29.94 -1.21 -5.49
N LEU A 427 30.08 -0.99 -6.81
CA LEU A 427 29.95 0.32 -7.46
C LEU A 427 28.51 0.85 -7.44
N ILE A 428 27.53 -0.05 -7.44
CA ILE A 428 26.10 0.25 -7.28
C ILE A 428 25.71 0.42 -5.79
N ALA A 429 26.54 -0.07 -4.87
CA ALA A 429 26.33 0.00 -3.41
C ALA A 429 27.15 1.11 -2.69
N ALA A 430 27.89 1.96 -3.41
CA ALA A 430 28.77 3.01 -2.85
C ALA A 430 28.10 4.40 -2.69
#